data_AF-A0AAV0BEY2-F1
#
_entry.id   AF-A0AAV0BEY2-F1
#
_cell.length_a   1.000
_cell.length_b   1.000
_cell.length_c   1.000
_cell.angle_alpha   90.00
_cell.angle_beta   90.00
_cell.angle_gamma   90.00
#
_symmetry.space_group_name_H-M   'P 1'
#
loop_
_entity.id
_entity.type
_entity.pdbx_description
1 polymer ?
#
loop_
_entity_poly.entity_id
_entity_poly.type
_entity_poly.pdbx_seq_one_letter_code
_entity_poly.pdbx_strand_id
1 'polypeptide(L)'
;METTTETKRYCLSNKNYATWATMMKAELYGLGLMEFVKKEEVSGTSRTGANNTDLETNKLKVYVLLMKHLDEEHVAIVNSKIPLEKEGDGLAVWELFKKKYAGNEAHHQMLACSSKSRNPITLQ
;
A
#
# COMPACT_ATOMS: atom_id res chain seq x y z
N MET A 1 -13.02 28.40 12.35
CA MET A 1 -13.54 27.03 12.56
C MET A 1 -12.47 26.09 12.05
N GLU A 2 -11.65 25.55 12.94
CA GLU A 2 -10.68 24.50 12.56
C GLU A 2 -11.48 23.22 12.37
N THR A 3 -11.73 22.85 11.11
CA THR A 3 -12.22 21.51 10.79
C THR A 3 -11.06 20.57 11.02
N THR A 4 -10.94 20.04 12.23
CA THR A 4 -10.05 18.92 12.52
C THR A 4 -10.60 17.71 11.76
N THR A 5 -10.25 17.58 10.49
CA THR A 5 -10.44 16.34 9.74
C THR A 5 -9.56 15.30 10.42
N GLU A 6 -10.12 14.58 11.38
CA GLU A 6 -9.50 13.41 11.99
C GLU A 6 -9.23 12.41 10.86
N THR A 7 -7.98 12.43 10.39
CA THR A 7 -7.56 11.54 9.33
C THR A 7 -7.38 10.17 9.96
N LYS A 8 -8.22 9.22 9.57
CA LYS A 8 -8.20 7.87 10.14
C LYS A 8 -6.85 7.22 9.86
N ARG A 9 -6.09 6.95 10.91
CA ARG A 9 -4.82 6.23 10.84
C ARG A 9 -5.08 4.72 10.89
N TYR A 10 -4.36 3.97 10.07
CA TYR A 10 -4.51 2.53 9.95
C TYR A 10 -3.29 1.80 10.51
N CYS A 11 -3.54 0.91 11.46
CA CYS A 11 -2.59 -0.13 11.84
C CYS A 11 -2.68 -1.25 10.80
N LEU A 12 -1.73 -1.30 9.87
CA LEU A 12 -1.78 -2.27 8.77
C LEU A 12 -1.43 -3.68 9.24
N SER A 13 -2.13 -4.64 8.69
CA SER A 13 -1.95 -6.06 8.87
C SER A 13 -2.31 -6.80 7.60
N ASN A 14 -1.93 -8.07 7.50
CA ASN A 14 -2.30 -8.92 6.36
C ASN A 14 -3.82 -8.98 6.12
N LYS A 15 -4.64 -8.79 7.16
CA LYS A 15 -6.11 -8.91 7.07
C LYS A 15 -6.78 -7.64 6.55
N ASN A 16 -6.19 -6.47 6.79
CA ASN A 16 -6.81 -5.17 6.47
C ASN A 16 -6.08 -4.40 5.37
N TYR A 17 -4.93 -4.90 4.91
CA TYR A 17 -4.15 -4.28 3.85
C TYR A 17 -4.95 -4.08 2.56
N ALA A 18 -5.73 -5.09 2.14
CA ALA A 18 -6.57 -4.97 0.95
C ALA A 18 -7.60 -3.83 1.06
N THR A 19 -8.23 -3.69 2.23
CA THR A 19 -9.16 -2.59 2.52
C THR A 19 -8.45 -1.24 2.49
N TRP A 20 -7.31 -1.12 3.19
CA TRP A 20 -6.50 0.09 3.19
C TRP A 20 -6.04 0.49 1.78
N ALA A 21 -5.50 -0.46 1.02
CA ALA A 21 -5.03 -0.22 -0.34
C ALA A 21 -6.18 0.23 -1.26
N THR A 22 -7.38 -0.33 -1.09
CA THR A 22 -8.57 0.09 -1.84
C THR A 22 -8.96 1.54 -1.52
N MET A 23 -8.97 1.92 -0.24
CA MET A 23 -9.27 3.29 0.17
C MET A 23 -8.22 4.28 -0.34
N MET A 24 -6.93 3.96 -0.20
CA MET A 24 -5.86 4.82 -0.72
C MET A 24 -5.92 4.95 -2.25
N LYS A 25 -6.25 3.88 -2.98
CA LYS A 25 -6.49 3.94 -4.43
C LYS A 25 -7.66 4.88 -4.78
N ALA A 26 -8.73 4.91 -3.97
CA ALA A 26 -9.85 5.83 -4.17
C ALA A 26 -9.46 7.30 -3.93
N GLU A 27 -8.70 7.58 -2.87
CA GLU A 27 -8.16 8.92 -2.60
C GLU A 27 -7.25 9.41 -3.74
N LEU A 28 -6.35 8.53 -4.22
CA LEU A 28 -5.49 8.83 -5.36
C LEU A 28 -6.27 9.05 -6.65
N TYR A 29 -7.39 8.35 -6.84
CA TYR A 29 -8.30 8.58 -7.95
C TYR A 29 -8.91 9.99 -7.88
N GLY A 30 -9.37 10.42 -6.72
CA GLY A 30 -9.87 11.78 -6.49
C GLY A 30 -8.83 12.87 -6.76
N LEU A 31 -7.54 12.56 -6.58
CA LEU A 31 -6.42 13.46 -6.85
C LEU A 31 -5.91 13.40 -8.30
N GLY A 32 -6.48 12.55 -9.16
CA GLY A 32 -5.98 12.33 -10.52
C GLY A 32 -4.63 11.60 -10.59
N LEU A 33 -4.21 10.95 -9.52
CA LEU A 33 -2.91 10.27 -9.36
C LEU A 33 -2.98 8.76 -9.60
N MET A 34 -4.12 8.22 -10.00
CA MET A 34 -4.30 6.76 -10.14
C MET A 34 -3.35 6.14 -11.19
N GLU A 35 -3.05 6.87 -12.26
CA GLU A 35 -2.10 6.41 -13.27
C GLU A 35 -0.69 6.21 -12.71
N PHE A 36 -0.36 6.87 -11.60
CA PHE A 36 0.95 6.82 -10.99
C PHE A 36 1.19 5.46 -10.31
N VAL A 37 0.20 4.96 -9.57
CA VAL A 37 0.25 3.64 -8.92
C VAL A 37 0.03 2.50 -9.93
N LYS A 38 -0.78 2.71 -10.97
CA LYS A 38 -1.04 1.71 -12.02
C LYS A 38 0.10 1.54 -13.02
N LYS A 39 0.82 2.61 -13.38
CA LYS A 39 1.94 2.52 -14.36
C LYS A 39 3.09 1.67 -13.84
N GLU A 40 3.30 1.62 -12.52
CA GLU A 40 4.30 0.74 -11.92
C GLU A 40 3.85 -0.74 -11.86
N GLU A 41 2.54 -1.02 -11.74
CA GLU A 41 1.99 -2.39 -11.83
C GLU A 41 2.23 -3.02 -13.22
N VAL A 42 2.34 -2.22 -14.28
CA VAL A 42 2.41 -2.71 -15.68
C VAL A 42 3.81 -2.61 -16.28
N SER A 43 4.69 -1.75 -15.77
CA SER A 43 6.02 -1.65 -16.36
C SER A 43 7.11 -1.23 -15.38
N GLY A 44 8.15 -2.06 -15.28
CA GLY A 44 9.53 -1.62 -15.08
C GLY A 44 10.07 -0.81 -16.28
N THR A 45 9.22 0.02 -16.89
CA THR A 45 9.58 0.83 -18.06
C THR A 45 9.26 2.27 -17.73
N SER A 46 10.34 3.00 -17.43
CA SER A 46 10.39 4.45 -17.45
C SER A 46 9.59 4.99 -18.65
N ARG A 47 8.72 5.98 -18.43
CA ARG A 47 8.14 6.75 -19.54
C ARG A 47 8.53 8.21 -19.45
N THR A 48 9.38 8.57 -20.41
CA THR A 48 9.30 9.74 -21.28
C THR A 48 7.86 10.27 -21.40
N GLY A 49 7.62 11.53 -21.01
CA GLY A 49 6.45 12.30 -21.49
C GLY A 49 5.71 13.17 -20.48
N ALA A 50 5.86 12.98 -19.17
CA ALA A 50 5.38 13.95 -18.18
C ALA A 50 6.53 14.88 -17.80
N ASN A 51 6.28 16.19 -17.72
CA ASN A 51 7.27 17.15 -17.25
C ASN A 51 7.84 16.65 -15.92
N ASN A 52 9.17 16.52 -15.79
CA ASN A 52 9.81 15.93 -14.59
C ASN A 52 9.36 16.61 -13.28
N THR A 53 8.94 17.87 -13.34
CA THR A 53 8.38 18.65 -12.22
C THR A 53 7.05 18.10 -11.69
N ASP A 54 6.20 17.55 -12.56
CA ASP A 54 4.92 16.96 -12.18
C ASP A 54 5.14 15.59 -11.51
N LEU A 55 6.19 14.88 -11.90
CA LEU A 55 6.52 13.56 -11.36
C LEU A 55 6.92 13.60 -9.87
N GLU A 56 7.90 14.43 -9.53
CA GLU A 56 8.37 14.57 -8.16
C GLU A 56 7.30 15.18 -7.25
N THR A 57 6.52 16.14 -7.77
CA THR A 57 5.34 16.68 -7.07
C THR A 57 4.31 15.59 -6.79
N ASN A 58 4.06 14.69 -7.74
CA ASN A 58 3.12 13.60 -7.57
C ASN A 58 3.61 12.55 -6.58
N LYS A 59 4.91 12.18 -6.61
CA LYS A 59 5.53 11.32 -5.59
C LYS A 59 5.33 11.88 -4.19
N LEU A 60 5.58 13.17 -4.01
CA LEU A 60 5.44 13.83 -2.72
C LEU A 60 3.98 13.87 -2.27
N LYS A 61 3.02 14.14 -3.17
CA LYS A 61 1.59 14.08 -2.85
C LYS A 61 1.16 12.69 -2.39
N VAL A 62 1.61 11.64 -3.07
CA VAL A 62 1.36 10.25 -2.66
C VAL A 62 2.01 9.98 -1.30
N TYR A 63 3.26 10.39 -1.09
CA TYR A 63 3.97 10.22 0.17
C TYR A 63 3.20 10.84 1.34
N VAL A 64 2.81 12.11 1.21
CA VAL A 64 2.05 12.84 2.24
C VAL A 64 0.71 12.16 2.51
N LEU A 65 0.00 11.72 1.46
CA LEU A 65 -1.28 11.03 1.61
C LEU A 65 -1.13 9.74 2.41
N LEU A 66 -0.12 8.92 2.08
CA LEU A 66 0.15 7.66 2.76
C LEU A 66 0.53 7.91 4.22
N MET A 67 1.50 8.78 4.48
CA MET A 67 1.97 9.08 5.84
C MET A 67 0.86 9.61 6.75
N LYS A 68 -0.11 10.37 6.23
CA LYS A 68 -1.28 10.85 6.99
C LYS A 68 -2.21 9.73 7.46
N HIS A 69 -2.23 8.60 6.75
CA HIS A 69 -3.13 7.48 7.01
C HIS A 69 -2.43 6.28 7.67
N LEU A 70 -1.16 6.42 8.06
CA LEU A 70 -0.42 5.40 8.80
C LEU A 70 -0.42 5.71 10.30
N ASP A 71 -0.37 4.66 11.11
CA ASP A 71 -0.08 4.79 12.54
C ASP A 71 1.43 4.94 12.80
N GLU A 72 1.79 5.19 14.06
CA GLU A 72 3.18 5.44 14.47
C GLU A 72 4.10 4.24 14.21
N GLU A 73 3.60 3.01 14.37
CA GLU A 73 4.38 1.79 14.09
C GLU A 73 4.74 1.70 12.60
N HIS A 74 3.78 1.97 11.73
CA HIS A 74 4.00 1.92 10.28
C HIS A 74 4.86 3.09 9.78
N VAL A 75 4.78 4.26 10.42
CA VAL A 75 5.70 5.38 10.20
C VAL A 75 7.14 4.98 10.59
N ALA A 76 7.34 4.32 11.72
CA ALA A 76 8.65 3.83 12.13
C ALA A 76 9.21 2.78 11.14
N ILE A 77 8.35 1.93 10.59
CA ILE A 77 8.74 0.99 9.52
C ILE A 77 9.22 1.74 8.28
N VAL A 78 8.49 2.77 7.84
CA VAL A 78 8.89 3.61 6.70
C VAL A 78 10.26 4.23 6.96
N ASN A 79 10.45 4.87 8.12
CA ASN A 79 11.71 5.53 8.48
C ASN A 79 12.90 4.56 8.59
N SER A 80 12.66 3.30 8.94
CA SER A 80 13.73 2.28 9.04
C SER A 80 14.05 1.59 7.71
N LYS A 81 13.14 1.59 6.74
CA LYS A 81 13.25 0.82 5.49
C LYS A 81 13.47 1.69 4.27
N ILE A 82 13.03 2.94 4.28
CA ILE A 82 13.26 3.88 3.21
C ILE A 82 14.54 4.66 3.52
N PRO A 83 15.55 4.61 2.66
CA PRO A 83 16.77 5.38 2.85
C PRO A 83 16.50 6.87 2.62
N LEU A 84 17.29 7.75 3.25
CA LEU A 84 17.04 9.20 3.28
C LEU A 84 16.94 9.81 1.88
N GLU A 85 17.67 9.25 0.91
CA GLU A 85 17.70 9.71 -0.48
C GLU A 85 16.37 9.43 -1.23
N LYS A 86 15.47 8.64 -0.64
CA LYS A 86 14.12 8.34 -1.14
C LYS A 86 13.03 8.91 -0.24
N GLU A 87 13.38 9.79 0.71
CA GLU A 87 12.38 10.52 1.49
C GLU A 87 11.49 11.34 0.57
N GLY A 88 10.17 11.32 0.80
CA GLY A 88 9.19 11.95 -0.09
C GLY A 88 8.78 11.10 -1.30
N ASP A 89 9.36 9.91 -1.51
CA ASP A 89 8.95 8.99 -2.57
C ASP A 89 7.74 8.15 -2.15
N GLY A 90 6.54 8.60 -2.54
CA GLY A 90 5.29 7.90 -2.24
C GLY A 90 5.19 6.51 -2.88
N LEU A 91 5.90 6.26 -3.99
CA LEU A 91 5.92 4.92 -4.59
C LEU A 91 6.75 3.96 -3.76
N ALA A 92 7.90 4.41 -3.25
CA ALA A 92 8.74 3.59 -2.38
C ALA A 92 7.97 3.14 -1.13
N VAL A 93 7.14 4.02 -0.55
CA VAL A 93 6.25 3.68 0.57
C VAL A 93 5.16 2.68 0.15
N TRP A 94 4.53 2.90 -1.01
CA TRP A 94 3.50 2.00 -1.53
C TRP A 94 4.02 0.59 -1.74
N GLU A 95 5.15 0.45 -2.44
CA GLU A 95 5.77 -0.84 -2.75
C GLU A 95 6.33 -1.53 -1.49
N LEU A 96 6.81 -0.77 -0.50
CA LEU A 96 7.21 -1.33 0.80
C LEU A 96 6.05 -2.08 1.48
N PHE A 97 4.87 -1.46 1.57
CA PHE A 97 3.70 -2.09 2.20
C PHE A 97 3.09 -3.19 1.35
N LYS A 98 3.08 -3.03 0.03
CA LYS A 98 2.68 -4.09 -0.90
C LYS A 98 3.56 -5.31 -0.74
N LYS A 99 4.89 -5.16 -0.71
CA LYS A 99 5.81 -6.28 -0.50
C LYS A 99 5.61 -6.92 0.88
N LYS A 100 5.36 -6.12 1.92
CA LYS A 100 5.17 -6.61 3.30
C LYS A 100 3.86 -7.38 3.49
N TYR A 101 2.77 -6.90 2.89
CA TYR A 101 1.41 -7.40 3.19
C TYR A 101 0.73 -8.13 2.01
N ALA A 102 0.98 -7.74 0.76
CA ALA A 102 0.39 -8.43 -0.40
C ALA A 102 1.05 -9.78 -0.70
N GLY A 103 2.31 -9.96 -0.31
CA GLY A 103 3.06 -11.23 -0.50
C GLY A 103 2.60 -12.38 0.40
N ASN A 104 1.79 -12.13 1.43
CA ASN A 104 1.33 -13.17 2.35
C ASN A 104 -0.01 -13.80 1.94
N GLU A 105 -0.68 -13.27 0.92
CA GLU A 105 -1.97 -13.80 0.44
C GLU A 105 -1.82 -15.21 -0.16
N ALA A 106 -0.68 -15.49 -0.80
CA ALA A 106 -0.33 -16.82 -1.27
C ALA A 106 -0.12 -17.83 -0.12
N HIS A 107 0.38 -17.37 1.03
CA HIS A 107 0.61 -18.25 2.17
C HIS A 107 -0.66 -18.53 2.96
N HIS A 108 -1.56 -17.55 3.06
CA HIS A 108 -2.86 -17.69 3.74
C HIS A 108 -3.85 -18.55 2.93
N GLN A 109 -3.85 -18.47 1.59
CA GLN A 109 -4.66 -19.38 0.77
C GLN A 109 -4.13 -20.83 0.82
N MET A 110 -2.82 -21.04 0.94
CA MET A 110 -2.24 -22.38 1.09
C MET A 110 -2.58 -23.03 2.46
N LEU A 111 -2.66 -22.23 3.53
CA LEU A 111 -3.09 -22.71 4.85
C LEU A 111 -4.61 -22.96 4.92
N ALA A 112 -5.43 -22.18 4.22
CA ALA A 112 -6.88 -22.38 4.18
C ALA A 112 -7.31 -23.58 3.31
N CYS A 113 -6.54 -23.92 2.27
CA CYS A 113 -6.83 -25.06 1.41
C CYS A 113 -6.38 -26.40 2.01
N SER A 114 -5.37 -26.40 2.88
CA SER A 114 -4.86 -27.61 3.54
C SER A 114 -5.67 -28.06 4.77
N SER A 115 -6.48 -27.18 5.37
CA SER A 115 -7.31 -27.51 6.53
C SER A 115 -8.73 -28.01 6.20
N LYS A 116 -9.13 -28.07 4.91
CA LYS A 116 -10.43 -28.63 4.49
C LYS A 116 -10.40 -30.10 4.04
N SER A 117 -9.23 -30.76 4.04
CA SER A 117 -9.09 -32.18 3.68
C SER A 117 -8.67 -33.05 4.86
N ARG A 118 -9.43 -32.97 5.96
CA ARG A 118 -9.42 -34.03 6.98
C ARG A 118 -10.69 -33.93 7.82
N ASN A 119 -11.72 -34.65 7.40
CA ASN A 119 -12.64 -35.26 8.35
C ASN A 119 -12.76 -36.76 8.05
N PRO A 120 -12.70 -37.61 9.08
CA PRO A 120 -12.66 -39.06 8.96
C PRO A 120 -14.08 -39.58 8.71
N ILE A 121 -14.23 -40.50 7.77
CA ILE A 121 -15.42 -41.36 7.74
C ILE A 121 -15.08 -42.58 8.59
N THR A 122 -15.68 -42.63 9.77
CA THR A 122 -15.87 -43.85 10.57
C THR A 122 -17.37 -44.08 10.67
N LEU A 123 -17.78 -45.36 10.70
CA LEU A 123 -19.13 -45.98 10.81
C LEU A 123 -19.55 -46.66 9.49
N GLN A 124 -19.86 -47.96 9.42
CA GLN A 124 -19.96 -49.07 10.37
C GLN A 124 -19.51 -50.36 9.66
#